data_AF-A0A6L8G9W3-F1
#
_entry.id   AF-A0A6L8G9W3-F1
#
_cell.length_a   1.000
_cell.length_b   1.000
_cell.length_c   1.000
_cell.angle_alpha   90.00
_cell.angle_beta   90.00
_cell.angle_gamma   90.00
#
_symmetry.space_group_name_H-M   'P 1'
#
loop_
_entity.id
_entity.type
_entity.pdbx_description
1 polymer ?
#
loop_
_entity_poly.entity_id
_entity_poly.type
_entity_poly.pdbx_seq_one_letter_code
_entity_poly.pdbx_strand_id
1 'polypeptide(L)'
;MAKDKVKSTGTFVIMALLILGLAGFGVTNFGGSTGSVATVGQAEVGINDYARAIYARMQRLESQIGQPVTFQEVRNFGMDSAVLAQLINAAAVESEAATLGISAGDETVSNRIRSLPEFRDASGEFDRQVYE
;
A
#
# COMPACT_ATOMS: atom_id res chain seq x y z
N MET A 1 1.41 -40.80 -44.83
CA MET A 1 1.38 -39.45 -44.23
C MET A 1 2.25 -39.46 -43.00
N ALA A 2 3.44 -38.85 -43.03
CA ALA A 2 4.26 -38.60 -41.84
C ALA A 2 4.94 -37.24 -42.06
N LYS A 3 4.70 -36.30 -41.15
CA LYS A 3 5.17 -34.91 -41.23
C LYS A 3 6.31 -34.80 -40.22
N ASP A 4 7.55 -34.79 -40.69
CA ASP A 4 8.71 -34.73 -39.81
C ASP A 4 8.81 -33.37 -39.11
N LYS A 5 8.97 -33.44 -37.79
CA LYS A 5 9.21 -32.30 -36.90
C LYS A 5 10.54 -31.67 -37.25
N VAL A 6 10.51 -30.49 -37.88
CA VAL A 6 11.69 -29.62 -37.93
C VAL A 6 11.91 -29.06 -36.53
N LYS A 7 12.79 -29.71 -35.76
CA LYS A 7 13.31 -29.20 -34.50
C LYS A 7 14.18 -27.98 -34.83
N SER A 8 13.56 -26.80 -34.86
CA SER A 8 14.24 -25.53 -35.13
C SER A 8 15.19 -25.21 -33.99
N THR A 9 16.43 -25.70 -34.10
CA THR A 9 17.54 -25.37 -33.20
C THR A 9 17.71 -23.85 -33.09
N GLY A 10 17.47 -23.10 -34.18
CA GLY A 10 17.46 -21.64 -34.16
C GLY A 10 16.43 -21.04 -33.20
N THR A 11 15.20 -21.58 -33.17
CA THR A 11 14.17 -21.12 -32.21
C THR A 11 14.59 -21.40 -30.78
N PHE A 12 15.22 -22.53 -30.51
CA PHE A 12 15.71 -22.87 -29.17
C PHE A 12 16.85 -21.93 -28.72
N VAL A 13 17.78 -21.58 -29.62
CA VAL A 13 18.83 -20.59 -29.33
C VAL A 13 18.24 -19.22 -29.05
N ILE A 14 17.27 -18.76 -29.86
CA ILE A 14 16.59 -17.48 -29.63
C ILE A 14 15.85 -17.50 -28.29
N MET A 15 15.16 -18.59 -27.95
CA MET A 15 14.47 -18.71 -26.66
C MET A 15 15.44 -18.68 -25.48
N ALA A 16 16.58 -19.37 -25.57
CA ALA A 16 17.61 -19.35 -24.54
C ALA A 16 18.19 -17.94 -24.35
N LEU A 17 18.42 -17.22 -25.45
CA LEU A 17 18.93 -15.84 -25.42
C LEU A 17 17.88 -14.87 -24.85
N LEU A 18 16.60 -15.06 -25.16
CA LEU A 18 15.51 -14.30 -24.57
C LEU A 18 15.39 -14.54 -23.07
N ILE A 19 15.44 -15.80 -22.62
CA ILE A 19 15.39 -16.15 -21.20
C ILE A 19 16.59 -15.56 -20.45
N LEU A 20 17.81 -15.68 -21.01
CA LEU A 20 19.01 -15.09 -20.43
C LEU A 20 18.95 -13.55 -20.38
N GLY A 21 18.46 -12.92 -21.45
CA GLY A 21 18.28 -11.48 -21.51
C GLY A 21 17.25 -10.99 -20.49
N LEU A 22 16.10 -11.65 -20.40
CA LEU A 22 15.01 -11.27 -19.48
C LEU A 22 15.35 -11.58 -18.02
N ALA A 23 16.11 -12.65 -17.75
CA ALA A 23 16.57 -12.99 -16.41
C ALA A 23 17.48 -11.91 -15.80
N GLY A 24 18.22 -11.17 -16.64
CA GLY A 24 19.05 -10.05 -16.21
C GLY A 24 18.27 -8.80 -15.76
N PHE A 25 16.98 -8.70 -16.11
CA PHE A 25 16.14 -7.55 -15.73
C PHE A 25 15.31 -7.77 -14.47
N GLY A 26 15.24 -9.00 -13.95
CA GLY A 26 14.53 -9.31 -12.71
C GLY A 26 13.02 -9.04 -12.80
N VAL A 27 12.20 -10.08 -12.97
CA VAL A 27 10.74 -10.00 -12.76
C VAL A 27 10.44 -10.02 -11.26
N THR A 28 10.78 -8.95 -10.54
CA THR A 28 10.52 -8.86 -9.09
C THR A 28 9.37 -7.94 -8.71
N ASN A 29 8.73 -7.23 -9.65
CA ASN A 29 7.57 -6.42 -9.30
C ASN A 29 6.61 -6.22 -10.49
N PHE A 30 5.57 -7.07 -10.56
CA PHE A 30 4.38 -6.83 -11.37
C PHE A 30 3.28 -6.07 -10.60
N GLY A 31 3.59 -5.52 -9.43
CA GLY A 31 2.79 -4.49 -8.77
C GLY A 31 3.40 -3.14 -9.10
N GLY A 32 2.61 -2.20 -9.62
CA GLY A 32 3.10 -0.87 -9.99
C GLY A 32 3.96 -0.29 -8.87
N SER A 33 5.20 0.11 -9.20
CA SER A 33 6.13 0.76 -8.29
C SER A 33 5.55 2.10 -7.84
N THR A 34 4.63 2.08 -6.89
CA THR A 34 4.30 3.26 -6.10
C THR A 34 5.56 3.50 -5.29
N GLY A 35 6.40 4.43 -5.73
CA GLY A 35 7.69 4.69 -5.09
C GLY A 35 7.54 4.81 -3.56
N SER A 36 8.55 4.35 -2.83
CA SER A 36 8.63 4.50 -1.39
C SER A 36 9.24 5.88 -1.06
N VAL A 37 8.67 6.59 -0.08
CA VAL A 37 9.24 7.84 0.46
C VAL A 37 10.27 7.53 1.55
N ALA A 38 10.08 6.42 2.27
CA ALA A 38 10.99 5.96 3.31
C ALA A 38 10.79 4.46 3.58
N THR A 39 11.87 3.74 3.89
CA THR A 39 11.82 2.34 4.33
C THR A 39 12.37 2.24 5.74
N VAL A 40 11.66 1.57 6.63
CA VAL A 40 12.02 1.38 8.04
C VAL A 40 12.02 -0.12 8.34
N GLY A 41 13.20 -0.73 8.36
CA GLY A 41 13.33 -2.18 8.52
C GLY A 41 12.68 -2.94 7.36
N GLN A 42 11.63 -3.72 7.65
CA GLN A 42 10.83 -4.44 6.65
C GLN A 42 9.59 -3.67 6.20
N ALA A 43 9.24 -2.56 6.84
CA ALA A 43 8.08 -1.76 6.52
C ALA A 43 8.42 -0.62 5.55
N GLU A 44 7.62 -0.46 4.50
CA GLU A 44 7.76 0.60 3.50
C GLU A 44 6.67 1.67 3.67
N VAL A 45 7.07 2.93 3.60
CA VAL A 45 6.16 4.08 3.56
C VAL A 45 6.01 4.51 2.11
N GLY A 46 4.90 4.15 1.47
CA GLY A 46 4.64 4.50 0.08
C GLY A 46 4.36 6.00 -0.12
N ILE A 47 4.64 6.51 -1.33
CA ILE A 47 4.26 7.88 -1.75
C ILE A 47 2.75 8.11 -1.60
N ASN A 48 1.94 7.08 -1.87
CA ASN A 48 0.49 7.16 -1.72
C ASN A 48 0.07 7.27 -0.25
N ASP A 49 0.77 6.60 0.67
CA ASP A 49 0.50 6.70 2.11
C ASP A 49 0.77 8.11 2.62
N TYR A 50 1.90 8.67 2.21
CA TYR A 50 2.25 10.05 2.51
C TYR A 50 1.23 11.05 1.95
N ALA A 51 0.85 10.91 0.68
CA ALA A 51 -0.14 11.78 0.06
C ALA A 51 -1.48 11.71 0.80
N ARG A 52 -2.00 10.50 1.04
CA ARG A 52 -3.25 10.29 1.78
C ARG A 52 -3.19 10.88 3.20
N ALA A 53 -2.08 10.67 3.91
CA ALA A 53 -1.90 11.17 5.27
C ALA A 53 -1.89 12.71 5.32
N ILE A 54 -1.22 13.35 4.35
CA ILE A 54 -1.26 14.81 4.23
C ILE A 54 -2.66 15.32 3.91
N TYR A 55 -3.35 14.74 2.93
CA TYR A 55 -4.72 15.17 2.61
C TYR A 55 -5.67 15.01 3.80
N ALA A 56 -5.59 13.90 4.54
CA ALA A 56 -6.37 13.69 5.75
C ALA A 56 -6.01 14.69 6.87
N ARG A 57 -4.77 15.20 6.91
CA ARG A 57 -4.36 16.23 7.86
C ARG A 57 -4.88 17.60 7.43
N MET A 58 -4.80 17.93 6.13
CA MET A 58 -5.34 19.15 5.55
C MET A 58 -6.84 19.26 5.82
N GLN A 59 -7.61 18.22 5.49
CA GLN A 59 -9.07 18.25 5.67
C GLN A 59 -9.48 18.41 7.14
N ARG A 60 -8.73 17.81 8.08
CA ARG A 60 -8.93 18.05 9.52
C ARG A 60 -8.60 19.48 9.92
N LEU A 61 -7.57 20.09 9.33
CA LEU A 61 -7.23 21.47 9.61
C LEU A 61 -8.29 22.41 9.02
N GLU A 62 -8.68 22.21 7.77
CA GLU A 62 -9.77 22.95 7.11
C GLU A 62 -11.06 22.93 7.93
N SER A 63 -11.41 21.77 8.51
CA SER A 63 -12.59 21.67 9.40
C SER A 63 -12.49 22.46 10.70
N GLN A 64 -11.27 22.79 11.17
CA GLN A 64 -11.02 23.55 12.39
C GLN A 64 -10.96 25.06 12.15
N ILE A 65 -10.28 25.49 11.07
CA ILE A 65 -10.08 26.91 10.75
C ILE A 65 -11.11 27.47 9.76
N GLY A 66 -11.92 26.62 9.13
CA GLY A 66 -12.99 27.02 8.22
C GLY A 66 -12.51 27.65 6.91
N GLN A 67 -11.23 27.47 6.57
CA GLN A 67 -10.61 27.99 5.35
C GLN A 67 -9.87 26.85 4.65
N PRO A 68 -9.84 26.83 3.30
CA PRO A 68 -9.07 25.84 2.54
C PRO A 68 -7.58 26.02 2.82
N VAL A 69 -6.88 24.90 2.99
CA VAL A 69 -5.44 24.87 3.26
C VAL A 69 -4.72 24.37 2.03
N THR A 70 -3.69 25.08 1.60
CA THR A 70 -2.88 24.67 0.46
C THR A 70 -1.69 23.83 0.90
N PHE A 71 -1.20 22.98 -0.01
CA PHE A 71 -0.02 22.16 0.26
C PHE A 71 1.25 23.01 0.54
N GLN A 72 1.35 24.21 -0.05
CA GLN A 72 2.46 25.13 0.21
C GLN A 72 2.43 25.65 1.65
N GLU A 73 1.25 25.98 2.18
CA GLU A 73 1.10 26.39 3.58
C GLU A 73 1.48 25.26 4.53
N VAL A 74 1.04 24.03 4.26
CA VAL A 74 1.41 22.84 5.05
C VAL A 74 2.92 22.68 5.16
N ARG A 75 3.64 22.85 4.05
CA ARG A 75 5.12 22.81 4.03
C ARG A 75 5.73 23.98 4.79
N ASN A 76 5.19 25.19 4.64
CA ASN A 76 5.70 26.37 5.34
C ASN A 76 5.54 26.27 6.86
N PHE A 77 4.49 25.58 7.32
CA PHE A 77 4.27 25.27 8.73
C PHE A 77 5.08 24.05 9.24
N GLY A 78 5.85 23.39 8.37
CA GLY A 78 6.61 22.18 8.70
C GLY A 78 5.76 20.96 9.03
N MET A 79 4.46 20.99 8.72
CA MET A 79 3.53 19.89 9.02
C MET A 79 3.80 18.66 8.17
N ASP A 80 4.39 18.83 6.99
CA ASP A 80 4.85 17.76 6.13
C ASP A 80 5.85 16.83 6.84
N SER A 81 6.83 17.42 7.54
CA SER A 81 7.83 16.68 8.32
C SER A 81 7.20 15.91 9.49
N ALA A 82 6.17 16.48 10.13
CA ALA A 82 5.44 15.83 11.21
C ALA A 82 4.65 14.61 10.72
N VAL A 83 4.01 14.71 9.55
CA VAL A 83 3.30 13.59 8.92
C VAL A 83 4.28 12.49 8.54
N LEU A 84 5.43 12.84 7.95
CA LEU A 84 6.45 11.85 7.60
C LEU A 84 6.99 11.13 8.84
N ALA A 85 7.30 11.86 9.91
CA ALA A 85 7.76 11.27 11.18
C ALA A 85 6.71 10.33 11.78
N GLN A 86 5.42 10.68 11.70
CA GLN A 86 4.34 9.81 12.15
C GLN A 86 4.29 8.50 11.34
N LEU A 87 4.43 8.58 10.02
CA LEU A 87 4.42 7.40 9.15
C LEU A 87 5.63 6.50 9.39
N ILE A 88 6.81 7.09 9.59
CA ILE A 88 8.04 6.36 9.95
C ILE A 88 7.86 5.63 11.28
N ASN A 89 7.30 6.29 12.30
CA ASN A 89 7.06 5.65 13.60
C ASN A 89 6.04 4.51 13.50
N ALA A 90 4.97 4.68 12.71
CA ALA A 90 4.01 3.61 12.47
C ALA A 90 4.65 2.42 11.76
N ALA A 91 5.46 2.67 10.73
CA ALA A 91 6.22 1.65 10.01
C ALA A 91 7.22 0.91 10.93
N ALA A 92 7.86 1.63 11.85
CA ALA A 92 8.76 1.01 12.83
C ALA A 92 8.02 0.02 13.75
N VAL A 93 6.83 0.41 14.25
CA VAL A 93 6.00 -0.47 15.08
C VAL A 93 5.50 -1.68 14.28
N GLU A 94 5.08 -1.48 13.04
CA GLU A 94 4.65 -2.56 12.14
C GLU A 94 5.79 -3.55 11.85
N SER A 95 6.99 -3.05 11.58
CA SER A 95 8.17 -3.89 11.33
C SER A 95 8.54 -4.73 12.55
N GLU A 96 8.39 -4.19 13.76
CA GLU A 96 8.64 -4.93 15.00
C GLU A 96 7.52 -5.97 15.25
N ALA A 97 6.25 -5.60 15.05
CA ALA A 97 5.12 -6.51 15.17
C ALA A 97 5.24 -7.70 14.20
N ALA A 98 5.63 -7.44 12.94
CA ALA A 98 5.89 -8.46 11.93
C ALA A 98 7.04 -9.40 12.34
N THR A 99 8.12 -8.84 12.93
CA THR A 99 9.25 -9.63 13.43
C THR A 99 8.85 -10.54 14.58
N LEU A 100 7.96 -10.06 15.47
CA LEU A 100 7.39 -10.83 16.58
C LEU A 100 6.28 -11.80 16.16
N GLY A 101 5.87 -11.81 14.88
CA GLY A 101 4.76 -12.62 14.38
C GLY A 101 3.39 -12.19 14.91
N ILE A 102 3.27 -10.96 15.43
CA ILE A 102 2.02 -10.39 15.91
C ILE A 102 1.29 -9.80 14.72
N SER A 103 0.23 -10.49 14.28
CA SER A 103 -0.67 -10.01 13.24
C SER A 103 -2.06 -9.79 13.82
N ALA A 104 -2.75 -8.75 13.36
CA ALA A 104 -4.17 -8.61 13.63
C ALA A 104 -4.92 -9.72 12.87
N GLY A 105 -5.25 -10.81 13.57
CA GLY A 105 -6.00 -11.91 12.97
C GLY A 105 -7.35 -11.47 12.42
N ASP A 106 -7.80 -12.14 11.36
CA ASP A 106 -9.06 -11.83 10.66
C ASP A 106 -10.27 -11.74 11.60
N GLU A 107 -10.28 -12.54 12.68
CA GLU A 107 -11.32 -12.50 13.70
C GLU A 107 -11.35 -11.16 14.44
N THR A 108 -10.19 -10.63 14.85
CA THR A 108 -10.07 -9.31 15.50
C THR A 108 -10.50 -8.19 14.56
N VAL A 109 -10.13 -8.27 13.28
CA VAL A 109 -10.53 -7.30 12.26
C VAL A 109 -12.04 -7.36 12.04
N SER A 110 -12.61 -8.57 11.88
CA SER A 110 -14.06 -8.75 11.67
C SER A 110 -14.89 -8.25 12.86
N ASN A 111 -14.45 -8.52 14.08
CA ASN A 111 -15.09 -8.05 15.31
C ASN A 111 -15.00 -6.52 15.41
N ARG A 112 -13.88 -5.92 15.00
CA ARG A 112 -13.72 -4.47 14.98
C ARG A 112 -14.65 -3.82 13.95
N ILE A 113 -14.74 -4.35 12.73
CA ILE A 113 -15.64 -3.83 11.69
C ILE A 113 -17.10 -3.88 12.17
N ARG A 114 -17.53 -5.01 12.72
CA ARG A 114 -18.89 -5.17 13.28
C ARG A 114 -19.18 -4.25 14.46
N SER A 115 -18.15 -3.81 15.17
CA SER A 115 -18.31 -2.91 16.32
C SER A 115 -18.56 -1.45 15.92
N LEU A 116 -18.19 -1.05 14.70
CA LEU A 116 -18.26 0.33 14.25
C LEU A 116 -19.72 0.80 14.09
N PRO A 117 -20.08 2.01 14.56
CA PRO A 117 -21.43 2.53 14.45
C PRO A 117 -21.88 2.78 13.01
N GLU A 118 -20.92 3.05 12.10
CA GLU A 118 -21.21 3.39 10.71
C GLU A 118 -21.72 2.19 9.90
N PHE A 119 -21.47 0.96 10.36
CA PHE A 119 -21.91 -0.28 9.70
C PHE A 119 -23.08 -0.95 10.44
N ARG A 120 -23.80 -0.19 11.28
CA ARG A 120 -24.99 -0.64 11.98
C ARG A 120 -26.24 -0.02 11.37
N ASP A 121 -27.32 -0.79 11.32
CA ASP A 121 -28.63 -0.29 10.91
C ASP A 121 -29.32 0.52 12.02
N ALA A 122 -30.53 1.00 11.73
CA ALA A 122 -31.37 1.72 12.70
C ALA A 122 -31.79 0.87 13.92
N SER A 123 -31.60 -0.45 13.87
CA SER A 123 -31.85 -1.38 14.98
C SER A 123 -30.60 -1.62 15.84
N GLY A 124 -29.42 -1.18 15.38
CA GLY A 124 -28.14 -1.30 16.09
C GLY A 124 -27.39 -2.60 15.80
N GLU A 125 -27.93 -3.46 14.93
CA GLU A 125 -27.28 -4.66 14.43
C GLU A 125 -26.40 -4.36 13.20
N PHE A 126 -25.41 -5.21 12.96
CA PHE A 126 -24.54 -5.06 11.80
C PHE A 126 -25.31 -5.35 10.51
N ASP A 127 -25.32 -4.39 9.60
CA ASP A 127 -26.00 -4.52 8.32
C ASP A 127 -24.99 -4.63 7.18
N ARG A 128 -25.02 -5.79 6.51
CA ARG A 128 -24.17 -6.07 5.37
C ARG A 128 -24.49 -5.17 4.16
N GLN A 129 -25.72 -4.70 4.01
CA GLN A 129 -26.12 -3.80 2.92
C GLN A 129 -25.58 -2.38 3.12
N VAL A 130 -25.25 -1.99 4.35
CA VAL A 130 -24.56 -0.73 4.66
C VAL A 130 -23.04 -0.86 4.43
N TYR A 131 -22.51 -2.08 4.54
CA TYR A 131 -21.10 -2.38 4.34
C TYR A 131 -20.70 -2.59 2.86
N GLU A 132 -21.61 -3.13 2.03
CA GLU A 132 -21.42 -3.32 0.57
C GLU A 132 -21.52 -2.00 -0.22
#